data_AF-A0A2H9QXB7-F1
#
_entry.id   AF-A0A2H9QXB7-F1
#
_cell.length_a   1.000
_cell.length_b   1.000
_cell.length_c   1.000
_cell.angle_alpha   90.00
_cell.angle_beta   90.00
_cell.angle_gamma   90.00
#
_symmetry.space_group_name_H-M   'P 1'
#
loop_
_entity.id
_entity.type
_entity.pdbx_description
1 polymer ?
#
loop_
_entity_poly.entity_id
_entity_poly.type
_entity_poly.pdbx_seq_one_letter_code
_entity_poly.pdbx_strand_id
1 'polypeptide(L)'
;MVKAIKYKLEVFGGVLAWTHGFGREIEEIYIPSESIAFNLHGEGNVFKADKNRYKTAEKIKELQLDKDTVKFLKDYLKMKGRITDTIRAAITGKPKRGVRSLRKKKKRKK
;
A
#
# COMPACT_ATOMS: atom_id res chain seq x y z
N MET A 1 4.36 -9.40 20.46
CA MET A 1 5.27 -9.31 19.31
C MET A 1 4.60 -9.96 18.10
N VAL A 2 4.87 -9.45 16.89
CA VAL A 2 4.29 -9.88 15.61
C VAL A 2 5.42 -10.32 14.70
N LYS A 3 5.27 -11.49 14.06
CA LYS A 3 6.29 -12.04 13.18
C LYS A 3 6.35 -11.24 11.87
N ALA A 4 7.55 -10.81 11.49
CA ALA A 4 7.87 -10.19 10.22
C ALA A 4 9.04 -10.91 9.55
N ILE A 5 9.18 -10.76 8.25
CA ILE A 5 10.22 -11.43 7.45
C ILE A 5 10.88 -10.37 6.57
N LYS A 6 12.21 -10.29 6.65
CA LYS A 6 13.02 -9.45 5.78
C LYS A 6 13.37 -10.25 4.52
N TYR A 7 13.04 -9.70 3.36
CA TYR A 7 13.38 -10.24 2.06
C TYR A 7 14.32 -9.30 1.31
N LYS A 8 15.16 -9.90 0.46
CA LYS A 8 15.86 -9.23 -0.63
C LYS A 8 15.08 -9.48 -1.90
N LEU A 9 14.74 -8.42 -2.63
CA LEU A 9 13.94 -8.48 -3.84
C LEU A 9 14.63 -7.71 -4.95
N GLU A 10 14.62 -8.27 -6.14
CA GLU A 10 14.90 -7.51 -7.35
C GLU A 10 13.62 -6.78 -7.79
N VAL A 11 13.73 -5.47 -7.96
CA VAL A 11 12.64 -4.63 -8.45
C VAL A 11 13.08 -3.85 -9.68
N PHE A 12 12.14 -3.63 -10.58
CA PHE A 12 12.34 -2.91 -11.82
C PHE A 12 11.50 -1.63 -11.79
N GLY A 13 12.10 -0.51 -12.21
CA GLY A 13 11.40 0.79 -12.26
C GLY A 13 10.27 0.85 -13.30
N GLY A 14 10.17 -0.16 -14.17
CA GLY A 14 9.13 -0.30 -15.18
C GLY A 14 9.42 -1.47 -16.12
N VAL A 15 8.49 -1.75 -17.04
CA VAL A 15 8.62 -2.85 -18.02
C VAL A 15 9.88 -2.70 -18.86
N LEU A 16 10.23 -1.49 -19.28
CA LEU A 16 11.43 -1.23 -20.06
C LEU A 16 12.71 -1.59 -19.30
N ALA A 17 12.77 -1.27 -18.01
CA ALA A 17 13.90 -1.65 -17.16
C ALA A 17 13.99 -3.18 -17.01
N TRP A 18 12.84 -3.84 -16.90
CA TRP A 18 12.77 -5.30 -16.82
C TRP A 18 13.29 -5.99 -18.08
N THR A 19 12.83 -5.58 -19.28
CA THR A 19 13.27 -6.22 -20.53
C THR A 19 14.76 -6.00 -20.83
N HIS A 20 15.38 -4.99 -20.24
CA HIS A 20 16.81 -4.68 -20.40
C HIS A 20 17.66 -5.11 -19.20
N GLY A 21 17.09 -5.83 -18.23
CA GLY A 21 17.82 -6.32 -17.06
C GLY A 21 18.31 -5.23 -16.09
N PHE A 22 17.73 -4.03 -16.14
CA PHE A 22 18.05 -2.93 -15.21
C PHE A 22 17.29 -3.08 -13.90
N GLY A 23 17.51 -4.21 -13.23
CA GLY A 23 17.00 -4.49 -11.90
C GLY A 23 17.77 -3.74 -10.83
N ARG A 24 17.11 -3.52 -9.69
CA ARG A 24 17.74 -3.03 -8.47
C ARG A 24 17.34 -3.92 -7.32
N GLU A 25 18.28 -4.21 -6.45
CA GLU A 25 18.00 -4.96 -5.24
C GLU A 25 17.50 -4.03 -4.15
N ILE A 26 16.42 -4.44 -3.48
CA ILE A 26 15.86 -3.75 -2.32
C ILE A 26 15.65 -4.72 -1.18
N GLU A 27 15.74 -4.17 0.03
CA GLU A 27 15.34 -4.87 1.24
C GLU A 27 13.92 -4.46 1.63
N GLU A 28 13.05 -5.44 1.84
CA GLU A 28 11.66 -5.24 2.18
C GLU A 28 11.28 -6.10 3.38
N ILE A 29 10.52 -5.52 4.31
CA ILE A 29 9.99 -6.23 5.47
C ILE A 29 8.52 -6.52 5.22
N TYR A 30 8.14 -7.79 5.32
CA TYR A 30 6.78 -8.28 5.16
C TYR A 30 6.23 -8.79 6.48
N ILE A 31 5.00 -8.40 6.82
CA ILE A 31 4.22 -8.85 7.97
C ILE A 31 3.10 -9.77 7.45
N PRO A 32 3.27 -11.11 7.49
CA PRO A 32 2.33 -12.03 6.87
C PRO A 32 0.92 -11.97 7.46
N SER A 33 0.81 -11.83 8.79
CA SER A 33 -0.48 -11.81 9.49
C SER A 33 -1.38 -10.64 9.08
N GLU A 34 -0.79 -9.56 8.57
CA GLU A 34 -1.52 -8.34 8.20
C GLU A 34 -1.47 -8.04 6.71
N SER A 35 -0.72 -8.84 5.95
CA SER A 35 -0.44 -8.60 4.52
C SER A 35 0.09 -7.18 4.27
N ILE A 36 1.01 -6.72 5.13
CA ILE A 36 1.64 -5.40 5.05
C ILE A 36 3.10 -5.58 4.70
N ALA A 37 3.60 -4.78 3.77
CA ALA A 37 5.01 -4.67 3.45
C ALA A 37 5.49 -3.22 3.57
N PHE A 38 6.76 -3.06 3.92
CA PHE A 38 7.40 -1.75 3.93
C PHE A 38 8.89 -1.84 3.60
N ASN A 39 9.43 -0.76 3.02
CA ASN A 39 10.85 -0.62 2.66
C ASN A 39 11.28 0.86 2.73
N LEU A 40 12.59 1.09 2.70
CA LEU A 40 13.20 2.43 2.68
C LEU A 40 13.81 2.79 1.32
N HIS A 41 13.39 2.15 0.23
CA HIS A 41 13.95 2.47 -1.09
C HIS A 41 13.47 3.86 -1.54
N GLY A 42 14.34 4.86 -1.42
CA GLY A 42 14.09 6.27 -1.74
C GLY A 42 13.38 6.99 -0.59
N GLU A 43 12.11 6.65 -0.37
CA GLU A 43 11.27 7.16 0.72
C GLU A 43 10.68 6.00 1.52
N GLY A 44 10.18 6.28 2.73
CA GLY A 44 9.51 5.27 3.56
C GLY A 44 8.22 4.77 2.92
N ASN A 45 8.29 3.61 2.26
CA ASN A 45 7.16 3.00 1.56
C ASN A 45 6.42 2.02 2.46
N VAL A 46 5.09 2.16 2.56
CA VAL A 46 4.21 1.20 3.23
C VAL A 46 3.02 0.89 2.33
N PHE A 47 2.75 -0.40 2.12
CA PHE A 47 1.69 -0.88 1.22
C PHE A 47 1.17 -2.26 1.61
N LYS A 48 0.02 -2.63 1.02
CA LYS A 48 -0.52 -3.99 1.13
C LYS A 48 0.19 -4.91 0.14
N ALA A 49 0.62 -6.07 0.61
CA ALA A 49 1.36 -7.04 -0.18
C ALA A 49 0.79 -8.45 -0.01
N ASP A 50 0.71 -9.16 -1.13
CA ASP A 50 0.33 -10.57 -1.16
C ASP A 50 1.55 -11.46 -0.93
N LYS A 51 1.37 -12.61 -0.25
CA LYS A 51 2.44 -13.55 0.04
C LYS A 51 3.11 -14.08 -1.24
N ASN A 52 2.37 -14.17 -2.35
CA ASN A 52 2.88 -14.64 -3.63
C ASN A 52 3.99 -13.74 -4.20
N ARG A 53 4.05 -12.45 -3.80
CA ARG A 53 5.12 -11.51 -4.18
C ARG A 53 6.52 -12.02 -3.80
N TYR A 54 6.63 -12.84 -2.76
CA TYR A 54 7.91 -13.30 -2.21
C TYR A 54 8.31 -14.71 -2.64
N LYS A 55 7.60 -15.33 -3.60
CA LYS A 55 7.89 -16.71 -4.04
C LYS A 55 9.32 -16.90 -4.57
N THR A 56 9.82 -15.91 -5.28
CA THR A 56 11.16 -15.91 -5.88
C THR A 56 12.14 -15.02 -5.11
N ALA A 57 11.74 -14.51 -3.95
CA ALA A 57 12.52 -13.58 -3.16
C ALA A 57 13.50 -14.32 -2.24
N GLU A 58 14.68 -13.74 -2.05
CA GLU A 58 15.64 -14.26 -1.09
C GLU A 58 15.19 -13.88 0.32
N LYS A 59 14.96 -14.87 1.18
CA LYS A 59 14.62 -14.63 2.59
C LYS A 59 15.90 -14.39 3.38
N ILE A 60 16.10 -13.15 3.83
CA ILE A 60 17.29 -12.77 4.61
C ILE A 60 17.14 -13.24 6.07
N LYS A 61 16.09 -12.80 6.76
CA LYS A 61 15.90 -13.11 8.20
C LYS A 61 14.46 -12.96 8.67
N GLU A 62 14.16 -13.58 9.80
CA GLU A 62 12.92 -13.34 10.54
C GLU A 62 13.13 -12.25 11.59
N LEU A 63 12.08 -11.47 11.82
CA LEU A 63 12.07 -10.33 12.73
C LEU A 63 10.83 -10.40 13.62
N GLN A 64 10.93 -9.80 14.80
CA GLN A 64 9.79 -9.58 15.68
C GLN A 64 9.55 -8.08 15.79
N LEU A 65 8.33 -7.66 15.45
CA LEU A 65 7.87 -6.29 15.62
C LEU A 65 6.96 -6.19 16.83
N ASP A 66 6.96 -5.05 17.49
CA ASP A 66 5.98 -4.77 18.53
C ASP A 66 4.58 -4.52 17.89
N LYS A 67 3.53 -4.65 18.71
CA LYS A 67 2.16 -4.50 18.23
C LYS A 67 1.83 -3.05 17.87
N ASP A 68 2.48 -2.08 18.51
CA ASP A 68 2.20 -0.66 18.32
C ASP A 68 2.74 -0.17 16.97
N THR A 69 3.92 -0.63 16.55
CA THR A 69 4.47 -0.45 15.21
C THR A 69 3.53 -1.00 14.15
N VAL A 70 3.01 -2.22 14.34
CA VAL A 70 2.07 -2.81 13.38
C VAL A 70 0.77 -2.00 13.31
N LYS A 71 0.27 -1.50 14.45
CA LYS A 71 -0.89 -0.62 14.50
C LYS A 71 -0.64 0.71 13.78
N PHE A 72 0.51 1.33 14.00
CA PHE A 72 0.91 2.55 13.31
C PHE A 72 0.93 2.38 11.79
N LEU A 73 1.51 1.28 11.28
CA LEU A 73 1.53 0.97 9.85
C LEU A 73 0.11 0.78 9.27
N LYS A 74 -0.80 0.15 10.02
CA LYS A 74 -2.21 0.02 9.62
C LYS A 74 -2.91 1.38 9.53
N ASP A 75 -2.71 2.22 10.54
CA ASP A 75 -3.33 3.54 10.60
C ASP A 75 -2.82 4.44 9.46
N TYR A 76 -1.52 4.37 9.15
CA TYR A 76 -0.95 5.02 7.98
C TYR A 76 -1.63 4.57 6.68
N LEU A 77 -1.80 3.26 6.46
CA LEU A 77 -2.47 2.74 5.25
C LEU A 77 -3.92 3.21 5.14
N LYS A 78 -4.64 3.25 6.26
CA LYS A 78 -6.02 3.75 6.32
C LYS A 78 -6.07 5.24 5.97
N MET A 79 -5.16 6.04 6.51
CA MET A 79 -5.03 7.46 6.20
C MET A 79 -4.70 7.67 4.72
N LYS A 80 -3.70 6.96 4.20
CA LYS A 80 -3.28 7.00 2.78
C LYS A 80 -4.45 6.70 1.86
N GLY A 81 -5.24 5.66 2.12
CA GLY A 81 -6.44 5.33 1.35
C GLY A 81 -7.47 6.46 1.34
N ARG A 82 -7.74 7.08 2.50
CA ARG A 82 -8.67 8.22 2.59
C ARG A 82 -8.20 9.42 1.78
N ILE A 83 -6.89 9.70 1.78
CA ILE A 83 -6.28 10.78 0.99
C ILE A 83 -6.41 10.46 -0.50
N THR A 84 -6.05 9.25 -0.93
CA THR A 84 -6.19 8.81 -2.32
C THR A 84 -7.63 8.92 -2.82
N ASP A 85 -8.62 8.55 -2.00
CA ASP A 85 -10.03 8.68 -2.38
C ASP A 85 -10.47 10.14 -2.53
N THR A 86 -9.98 11.03 -1.66
CA THR A 86 -10.26 12.46 -1.74
C THR A 86 -9.64 13.07 -3.01
N ILE A 87 -8.36 12.74 -3.30
CA ILE A 87 -7.68 13.19 -4.52
C ILE A 87 -8.41 12.66 -5.76
N ARG A 88 -8.79 11.38 -5.77
CA ARG A 88 -9.56 10.78 -6.88
C ARG A 88 -10.90 11.47 -7.09
N ALA A 89 -11.62 11.80 -6.01
CA ALA A 89 -12.88 12.52 -6.10
C ALA A 89 -12.69 13.93 -6.68
N ALA A 90 -11.61 14.63 -6.31
CA ALA A 90 -11.28 15.95 -6.84
C ALA A 90 -10.92 15.90 -8.34
N ILE A 91 -10.12 14.94 -8.78
CA ILE A 91 -9.70 14.81 -10.19
C ILE A 91 -10.85 14.33 -11.08
N THR A 92 -11.66 13.37 -10.62
CA THR A 92 -12.70 12.73 -11.46
C THR A 92 -14.08 13.38 -11.36
N GLY A 93 -14.27 14.33 -10.43
CA GLY A 93 -15.56 14.99 -10.16
C GLY A 93 -16.65 14.05 -9.60
N LYS A 94 -16.35 12.77 -9.36
CA LYS A 94 -17.31 11.79 -8.83
C LYS A 94 -17.24 11.75 -7.31
N PRO A 95 -18.36 11.97 -6.59
CA PRO A 95 -18.38 11.86 -5.14
C PRO A 95 -18.03 10.43 -4.70
N LYS A 96 -17.43 10.30 -3.50
CA LYS A 96 -17.08 9.02 -2.88
C LYS A 96 -18.22 8.01 -3.04
N ARG A 97 -17.92 6.81 -3.56
CA ARG A 97 -18.86 5.67 -3.54
C ARG A 97 -19.27 5.43 -2.08
N GLY A 98 -20.51 5.82 -1.74
CA GLY A 98 -21.04 5.78 -0.37
C GLY A 98 -21.77 7.06 0.04
N VAL A 99 -21.55 8.20 -0.62
CA VAL A 99 -22.35 9.42 -0.39
C VAL A 99 -23.38 9.52 -1.51
N ARG A 100 -24.49 8.78 -1.36
CA ARG A 100 -25.69 9.00 -2.20
C ARG A 100 -26.07 10.48 -2.12
N SER A 101 -26.24 11.08 -3.28
CA SER A 101 -26.62 12.47 -3.46
C SER A 101 -27.88 12.83 -2.68
N LEU A 102 -27.72 13.56 -1.57
CA LEU A 102 -28.78 14.36 -0.99
C LEU A 102 -29.01 15.62 -1.85
N ARG A 103 -29.38 15.45 -3.12
CA ARG A 103 -30.02 16.52 -3.89
C ARG A 103 -31.52 16.28 -3.87
N LYS A 104 -32.11 16.48 -2.69
CA LYS A 104 -33.55 16.52 -2.49
C LYS A 104 -34.15 17.57 -3.43
N LYS A 105 -35.11 17.12 -4.24
CA LYS A 105 -36.19 17.84 -4.91
C LYS A 105 -36.40 19.25 -4.32
N LYS A 106 -35.83 20.29 -4.95
CA LYS A 106 -36.31 21.66 -4.75
C LYS A 106 -37.49 21.89 -5.70
N LYS A 107 -38.67 21.58 -5.16
CA LYS A 107 -39.98 22.21 -5.39
C LYS A 107 -40.30 22.63 -6.84
N ARG A 108 -41.10 21.79 -7.51
CA ARG A 108 -42.19 22.27 -8.37
C ARG A 108 -43.13 23.12 -7.49
N LYS A 109 -43.14 24.43 -7.72
CA LYS A 109 -44.25 25.32 -7.41
C LYS A 109 -44.39 26.27 -8.59
N LYS A 110 -45.31 25.95 -9.48
CA LYS A 110 -46.17 26.89 -10.19
C LYS A 110 -47.53 26.22 -10.25
#